data_AF-A0A354QAS2-F1
#
_entry.id   AF-A0A354QAS2-F1
#
_cell.length_a   1.000
_cell.length_b   1.000
_cell.length_c   1.000
_cell.angle_alpha   90.00
_cell.angle_beta   90.00
_cell.angle_gamma   90.00
#
_symmetry.space_group_name_H-M   'P 1'
#
loop_
_entity.id
_entity.type
_entity.pdbx_description
1 polymer ?
#
loop_
_entity_poly.entity_id
_entity_poly.type
_entity_poly.pdbx_seq_one_letter_code
_entity_poly.pdbx_strand_id
1 'polypeptide(L)'
;PVLNIVPGPATKWVMQLPTMRRVNEPFRLQLKAEDRWGNPTDKTDASFKLTSNLPVKGLPQEINQDTQNDGVLLHEGLSVSSPGDIYIELRDSDNALV
;
A
#
# COMPACT_ATOMS: atom_id res chain seq x y z
N PRO A 1 -0.20 31.97 15.29
CA PRO A 1 -0.61 30.72 15.98
C PRO A 1 -0.45 29.54 15.01
N VAL A 2 -0.05 28.36 15.48
CA VAL A 2 0.07 27.13 14.67
C VAL A 2 -0.85 26.08 15.26
N LEU A 3 -1.71 25.49 14.42
CA LEU A 3 -2.55 24.35 14.79
C LEU A 3 -1.84 23.06 14.34
N ASN A 4 -1.50 22.19 15.28
CA ASN A 4 -0.89 20.90 14.95
C ASN A 4 -1.97 19.82 14.85
N ILE A 5 -2.12 19.20 13.67
CA ILE A 5 -3.04 18.08 13.46
C ILE A 5 -2.30 16.81 13.84
N VAL A 6 -2.71 16.19 14.94
CA VAL A 6 -2.13 14.92 15.40
C VAL A 6 -3.07 13.78 15.00
N PRO A 7 -2.66 12.86 14.13
CA PRO A 7 -3.52 11.78 13.66
C PRO A 7 -3.86 10.79 14.78
N GLY A 8 -5.03 10.16 14.67
CA GLY A 8 -5.47 9.06 15.55
C GLY A 8 -4.84 7.71 15.19
N PRO A 9 -5.18 6.62 15.90
CA PRO A 9 -4.82 5.26 15.49
C PRO A 9 -5.30 4.92 14.07
N ALA A 10 -4.60 4.01 13.39
CA ALA A 10 -5.02 3.54 12.08
C ALA A 10 -6.40 2.85 12.15
N THR A 11 -7.25 3.19 11.20
CA THR A 11 -8.60 2.60 11.07
C THR A 11 -8.87 2.05 9.68
N LYS A 12 -8.08 2.45 8.68
CA LYS A 12 -8.25 2.07 7.30
C LYS A 12 -6.90 1.99 6.59
N TRP A 13 -6.80 1.08 5.63
CA TRP A 13 -5.66 0.98 4.73
C TRP A 13 -6.10 1.28 3.30
N VAL A 14 -5.34 2.12 2.62
CA VAL A 14 -5.64 2.58 1.26
C VAL A 14 -4.44 2.29 0.37
N MET A 15 -4.63 1.35 -0.55
CA MET A 15 -3.65 1.02 -1.57
C MET A 15 -3.95 1.79 -2.87
N GLN A 16 -2.92 2.37 -3.47
CA GLN A 16 -3.03 3.17 -4.69
C GLN A 16 -2.02 2.68 -5.74
N LEU A 17 -2.54 2.54 -6.97
CA LEU A 17 -1.81 2.13 -8.17
C LEU A 17 -2.16 3.09 -9.32
N PRO A 18 -1.29 3.25 -10.32
CA PRO A 18 -1.66 3.96 -11.54
C PRO A 18 -2.75 3.19 -12.30
N THR A 19 -3.67 3.91 -12.92
CA THR A 19 -4.78 3.33 -13.68
C THR A 19 -4.34 2.57 -14.94
N MET A 20 -3.25 3.00 -15.58
CA MET A 20 -2.74 2.40 -16.81
C MET A 20 -1.22 2.56 -16.88
N ARG A 21 -0.53 1.55 -17.39
CA ARG A 21 0.90 1.53 -17.70
C ARG A 21 1.14 0.71 -18.97
N ARG A 22 2.23 0.98 -19.69
CA ARG A 22 2.69 0.06 -20.75
C ARG A 22 3.32 -1.18 -20.14
N VAL A 23 3.31 -2.27 -20.89
CA VAL A 23 4.07 -3.48 -20.55
C VAL A 23 5.54 -3.10 -20.31
N ASN A 24 6.13 -3.63 -19.24
CA ASN A 24 7.48 -3.33 -18.74
C ASN A 24 7.73 -1.88 -18.31
N GLU A 25 6.73 -0.99 -18.35
CA GLU A 25 6.88 0.36 -17.80
C GLU A 25 6.88 0.29 -16.27
N PRO A 26 7.89 0.89 -15.60
CA PRO A 26 7.95 0.88 -14.15
C PRO A 26 6.79 1.69 -13.54
N PHE A 27 6.27 1.21 -12.43
CA PHE A 27 5.30 1.92 -11.60
C PHE A 27 5.60 1.77 -10.11
N ARG A 28 4.86 2.52 -9.30
CA ARG A 28 4.91 2.47 -7.85
C ARG A 28 3.57 2.04 -7.26
N LEU A 29 3.64 1.34 -6.14
CA LEU A 29 2.53 1.03 -5.26
C LEU A 29 2.68 1.90 -4.02
N GLN A 30 1.58 2.53 -3.60
CA GLN A 30 1.51 3.27 -2.35
C GLN A 30 0.51 2.59 -1.42
N LEU A 31 0.90 2.35 -0.18
CA LEU A 31 0.00 1.96 0.90
C LEU A 31 -0.03 3.06 1.95
N LYS A 32 -1.23 3.57 2.26
CA LYS A 32 -1.43 4.56 3.32
C LYS A 32 -2.31 3.99 4.43
N ALA A 33 -1.84 4.10 5.67
CA ALA A 33 -2.67 3.91 6.85
C ALA A 33 -3.37 5.24 7.17
N GLU A 34 -4.70 5.21 7.30
CA GLU A 34 -5.55 6.37 7.57
C GLU A 34 -6.21 6.24 8.94
N ASP A 35 -6.21 7.33 9.70
CA ASP A 35 -7.09 7.48 10.86
C ASP A 35 -8.56 7.66 10.43
N ARG A 36 -9.47 7.74 11.40
CA ARG A 36 -10.92 7.86 11.13
C ARG A 36 -11.32 9.11 10.32
N TRP A 37 -10.41 10.06 10.13
CA TRP A 37 -10.62 11.30 9.37
C TRP A 37 -9.82 11.32 8.05
N GLY A 38 -9.13 10.23 7.71
CA GLY A 38 -8.35 10.12 6.47
C GLY A 38 -6.93 10.67 6.56
N ASN A 39 -6.48 11.10 7.75
CA ASN A 39 -5.10 11.58 7.92
C ASN A 39 -4.15 10.37 7.89
N PRO A 40 -3.00 10.47 7.20
CA PRO A 40 -1.93 9.50 7.34
C PRO A 40 -1.58 9.30 8.82
N THR A 41 -1.38 8.05 9.23
CA THR A 41 -1.01 7.73 10.61
C THR A 41 -0.04 6.57 10.68
N ASP A 42 0.99 6.75 11.49
CA ASP A 42 2.03 5.78 11.80
C ASP A 42 1.72 4.96 13.07
N LYS A 43 0.55 5.22 13.69
CA LYS A 43 0.07 4.56 14.91
C LYS A 43 -0.55 3.19 14.60
N THR A 44 0.28 2.28 14.09
CA THR A 44 -0.07 0.91 13.72
C THR A 44 1.19 0.04 13.69
N ASP A 45 1.03 -1.27 13.91
CA ASP A 45 2.07 -2.30 13.78
C ASP A 45 1.62 -3.43 12.83
N ALA A 46 0.83 -3.06 11.81
CA ALA A 46 0.15 -4.03 10.97
C ALA A 46 1.06 -4.59 9.88
N SER A 47 1.02 -5.91 9.71
CA SER A 47 1.70 -6.65 8.64
C SER A 47 0.70 -7.16 7.63
N PHE A 48 1.04 -7.03 6.34
CA PHE A 48 0.19 -7.45 5.24
C PHE A 48 0.95 -8.32 4.24
N LYS A 49 0.22 -9.25 3.64
CA LYS A 49 0.66 -10.02 2.48
C LYS A 49 0.09 -9.39 1.21
N LEU A 50 0.91 -9.35 0.16
CA LEU A 50 0.44 -8.93 -1.16
C LEU A 50 0.29 -10.14 -2.07
N THR A 51 -0.84 -10.18 -2.77
CA THR A 51 -1.07 -11.15 -3.84
C THR A 51 -1.52 -10.43 -5.10
N SER A 52 -1.27 -11.03 -6.27
CA SER A 52 -1.65 -10.42 -7.55
C SER A 52 -2.12 -11.49 -8.54
N ASN A 53 -3.05 -11.12 -9.40
CA ASN A 53 -3.57 -12.02 -10.45
C ASN A 53 -2.59 -12.22 -11.61
N LEU A 54 -1.65 -11.29 -11.82
CA LEU A 54 -0.61 -11.34 -12.83
C LEU A 54 0.77 -11.25 -12.18
N PRO A 55 1.82 -11.88 -12.75
CA PRO A 55 3.17 -11.76 -12.21
C PRO A 55 3.67 -10.31 -12.24
N VAL A 56 3.83 -9.71 -11.06
CA VAL A 56 4.42 -8.37 -10.90
C VAL A 56 5.87 -8.49 -10.47
N LYS A 57 6.79 -8.07 -11.33
CA LYS A 57 8.21 -8.02 -11.04
C LYS A 57 8.47 -6.98 -9.95
N GLY A 58 9.17 -7.40 -8.90
CA GLY A 58 9.57 -6.54 -7.78
C GLY A 58 8.50 -6.38 -6.71
N LEU A 59 7.35 -7.05 -6.81
CA LEU A 59 6.32 -7.00 -5.77
C LEU A 59 6.79 -7.73 -4.51
N PRO A 60 6.82 -7.08 -3.34
CA PRO A 60 7.15 -7.75 -2.09
C PRO A 60 6.04 -8.73 -1.71
N GLN A 61 6.39 -9.84 -1.07
CA GLN A 61 5.40 -10.80 -0.56
C GLN A 61 4.71 -10.27 0.68
N GLU A 62 5.44 -9.49 1.49
CA GLU A 62 4.98 -8.93 2.75
C GLU A 62 5.43 -7.48 2.88
N ILE A 63 4.58 -6.65 3.49
CA ILE A 63 4.88 -5.27 3.88
C ILE A 63 4.44 -5.04 5.31
N ASN A 64 5.25 -4.27 6.03
CA ASN A 64 4.97 -3.88 7.42
C ASN A 64 4.72 -2.38 7.46
N GLN A 65 3.61 -2.00 8.09
CA GLN A 65 3.38 -0.61 8.49
C GLN A 65 3.92 -0.45 9.91
N ASP A 66 4.95 0.37 10.05
CA ASP A 66 5.55 0.73 11.33
C ASP A 66 5.68 2.25 11.48
N THR A 67 6.21 2.68 12.62
CA THR A 67 6.37 4.09 12.97
C THR A 67 7.41 4.84 12.13
N GLN A 68 8.14 4.17 11.23
CA GLN A 68 9.19 4.80 10.41
C GLN A 68 8.65 5.43 9.12
N ASN A 69 7.40 5.13 8.75
CA ASN A 69 6.87 5.46 7.43
C ASN A 69 5.90 6.65 7.41
N ASP A 70 5.70 7.37 8.53
CA ASP A 70 4.68 8.43 8.68
C ASP A 70 3.28 7.99 8.18
N GLY A 71 2.97 6.69 8.28
CA GLY A 71 1.75 6.08 7.78
C GLY A 71 1.66 5.88 6.27
N VAL A 72 2.73 6.14 5.50
CA VAL A 72 2.77 5.99 4.04
C VAL A 72 3.97 5.15 3.61
N LEU A 73 3.70 3.97 3.04
CA LEU A 73 4.69 3.13 2.41
C LEU A 73 4.66 3.31 0.89
N LEU A 74 5.82 3.53 0.30
CA LEU A 74 6.02 3.63 -1.15
C LEU A 74 6.94 2.52 -1.62
N HIS A 75 6.48 1.73 -2.58
CA HIS A 75 7.26 0.68 -3.21
C HIS A 75 7.38 0.94 -4.71
N GLU A 76 8.60 1.19 -5.18
CA GLU A 76 8.88 1.64 -6.55
C GLU A 76 9.49 0.53 -7.42
N GLY A 77 9.54 0.77 -8.74
CA GLY A 77 10.20 -0.14 -9.69
C GLY A 77 9.41 -1.41 -10.01
N LEU A 78 8.12 -1.45 -9.68
CA LEU A 78 7.23 -2.54 -10.06
C LEU A 78 7.00 -2.55 -11.57
N SER A 79 6.87 -3.73 -12.18
CA SER A 79 6.55 -3.83 -13.61
C SER A 79 5.84 -5.14 -13.93
N VAL A 80 5.05 -5.14 -15.01
CA VAL A 80 4.36 -6.34 -15.52
C VAL A 80 4.74 -6.53 -16.98
N SER A 81 5.12 -7.75 -17.33
CA SER A 81 5.65 -8.10 -18.66
C SER A 81 4.59 -8.60 -19.64
N SER A 82 3.33 -8.67 -19.22
CA SER A 82 2.19 -9.10 -20.04
C SER A 82 1.08 -8.05 -20.05
N PRO A 83 0.34 -7.89 -21.15
CA PRO A 83 -0.82 -7.02 -21.19
C PRO A 83 -1.98 -7.63 -20.38
N GLY A 84 -2.77 -6.77 -19.72
CA GLY A 84 -3.97 -7.18 -18.99
C GLY A 84 -4.28 -6.26 -17.81
N ASP A 85 -5.42 -6.49 -17.18
CA ASP A 85 -5.83 -5.81 -15.96
C ASP A 85 -5.17 -6.47 -14.75
N ILE A 86 -4.46 -5.67 -13.96
CA ILE A 86 -3.75 -6.11 -12.75
C ILE A 86 -4.60 -5.78 -11.53
N TYR A 87 -4.82 -6.78 -10.70
CA TYR A 87 -5.36 -6.67 -9.36
C TYR A 87 -4.26 -7.06 -8.38
N ILE A 88 -3.96 -6.15 -7.47
CA ILE A 88 -3.11 -6.44 -6.31
C ILE A 88 -4.03 -6.39 -5.10
N GLU A 89 -3.98 -7.44 -4.29
CA GLU A 89 -4.76 -7.57 -3.07
C GLU A 89 -3.85 -7.40 -1.86
N LEU A 90 -4.35 -6.69 -0.85
CA LEU A 90 -3.74 -6.59 0.47
C LEU A 90 -4.46 -7.56 1.40
N ARG A 91 -3.72 -8.48 2.02
CA ARG A 91 -4.28 -9.48 2.93
C ARG A 91 -3.66 -9.38 4.31
N ASP A 92 -4.46 -9.53 5.36
CA ASP A 92 -3.98 -9.53 6.74
C ASP A 92 -3.33 -10.87 7.14
N SER A 93 -2.96 -10.99 8.41
CA SER A 93 -2.36 -12.21 8.98
C SER A 93 -3.26 -13.44 8.87
N ASP A 94 -4.58 -13.25 8.90
CA ASP A 94 -5.59 -14.29 8.78
C ASP A 94 -5.95 -14.59 7.32
N ASN A 95 -5.23 -13.97 6.38
CA ASN A 95 -5.42 -14.05 4.93
C ASN A 95 -6.76 -13.47 4.44
N ALA A 96 -7.42 -12.64 5.26
CA ALA A 96 -8.60 -11.90 4.86
C ALA A 96 -8.23 -10.69 4.01
N LEU A 97 -9.10 -10.33 3.06
CA LEU A 97 -8.91 -9.15 2.23
C LEU A 97 -9.18 -7.89 3.05
N VAL A 98 -8.26 -6.93 2.98
CA VAL A 98 -8.28 -5.65 3.73
C VAL A 98 -8.87 -4.53 2.89
#